data_AF-A0A7S3QF24-F1
#
_entry.id   AF-A0A7S3QF24-F1
#
_cell.length_a   1.000
_cell.length_b   1.000
_cell.length_c   1.000
_cell.angle_alpha   90.00
_cell.angle_beta   90.00
_cell.angle_gamma   90.00
#
_symmetry.space_group_name_H-M   'P 1'
#
loop_
_entity.id
_entity.type
_entity.pdbx_description
1 polymer ?
#
loop_
_entity_poly.entity_id
_entity_poly.type
_entity_poly.pdbx_seq_one_letter_code
_entity_poly.pdbx_strand_id
1 'polypeptide(L)'
;HIPFSLAGIFHLHPYQPAVAAAAGVMKASVITSGLAVLLLEASQSSAFVAPSKAFASINNNAAKIESSDGRDAHLSSGLPSFSNQQSMLSTNIGSSKLHATAGSSTRSDAATSMNATNGTTGKIIFLLPHNASTLKSKFGSRSPYGNPSILEATEQLRKKASWFSDGAVEAEIVILPQEENASVSLSNDVNVKIENADALIAFQLESNKDLNYVKQVFGKRRKTRKDDRCHFALDCGADANNGADMSPICGPYDPSAPSVSSEVLPWTSDASGKRLIDQMNGLFDRWTSDDFTYAIMLFFNQFASSTGEIDWVKHSIDATWEKGLVQNGKELYDMVTKCGDCVAKCVQDETCKKCLDELTAVDTSDQVASYRTIVSFESELLKEFSFCILQKNNIFNCDAKIPKMPYVEPMKEFRGKPLTKEVARGILVGHLDDEKAMDGSERTDISWKVGAGANVAYDQFPSQNQIFYESANGKSMWYDPVFRVETIDGRNVWANRHYRVREEAVPGTFRFSVLDNGVTSDEFWTIVDCADDLSHIVFHYAGAAGAVGQRYLGGLLCTADGTLPAEEHREPIYEKLRSAGIEPWELFECDNRMDSEGAMDAGPPPLEFFRKEVLQRKRELKEKI
;
A
#
# COMPACT_ATOMS: atom_id res chain seq x y z
N HIS A 1 39.37 1.39 38.45
CA HIS A 1 38.96 2.33 39.50
C HIS A 1 38.47 3.62 38.85
N ILE A 2 37.52 4.29 39.51
CA ILE A 2 36.87 5.58 39.17
C ILE A 2 37.78 6.75 39.64
N PRO A 3 37.69 8.02 39.18
CA PRO A 3 36.90 8.64 38.09
C PRO A 3 37.75 9.37 37.02
N PHE A 4 37.10 10.00 36.04
CA PHE A 4 37.13 11.48 35.96
C PHE A 4 35.80 12.03 35.40
N SER A 5 35.46 13.26 35.79
CA SER A 5 34.19 13.93 35.45
C SER A 5 34.47 15.20 34.65
N LEU A 6 33.59 15.52 33.69
CA LEU A 6 33.51 16.85 33.09
C LEU A 6 32.06 17.15 32.64
N ALA A 7 31.24 17.59 33.59
CA ALA A 7 29.97 18.26 33.31
C ALA A 7 30.22 19.77 33.29
N GLY A 8 29.83 20.46 32.21
CA GLY A 8 30.03 21.91 32.12
C GLY A 8 29.56 22.57 30.83
N ILE A 9 28.51 23.40 30.96
CA ILE A 9 28.19 24.55 30.09
C ILE A 9 27.88 24.24 28.62
N PHE A 10 26.61 23.95 28.35
CA PHE A 10 25.85 24.68 27.33
C PHE A 10 24.44 24.94 27.85
N HIS A 11 24.08 26.21 28.06
CA HIS A 11 22.70 26.61 28.32
C HIS A 11 21.98 26.77 26.97
N LEU A 12 20.95 25.96 26.73
CA LEU A 12 19.97 26.17 25.66
C LEU A 12 18.56 26.28 26.28
N HIS A 13 17.68 27.02 25.61
CA HIS A 13 16.34 27.34 26.10
C HIS A 13 15.40 26.11 26.14
N PRO A 14 14.35 26.13 26.98
CA PRO A 14 13.44 25.00 27.18
C PRO A 14 12.47 24.80 25.99
N TYR A 15 12.95 24.13 24.94
CA TYR A 15 12.14 23.60 23.82
C TYR A 15 12.42 22.12 23.51
N GLN A 16 13.06 21.40 24.45
CA GLN A 16 13.52 20.03 24.25
C GLN A 16 12.45 18.91 24.20
N PRO A 17 11.26 18.96 24.86
CA PRO A 17 10.39 17.79 24.89
C PRO A 17 9.84 17.41 23.50
N ALA A 18 9.48 18.39 22.66
CA ALA A 18 8.99 18.13 21.31
C ALA A 18 10.05 17.54 20.37
N VAL A 19 11.33 17.92 20.54
CA VAL A 19 12.43 17.38 19.73
C VAL A 19 12.81 15.97 20.17
N ALA A 20 12.88 15.72 21.49
CA ALA A 20 13.11 14.38 22.03
C ALA A 20 11.97 13.42 21.68
N ALA A 21 10.73 13.91 21.69
CA ALA A 21 9.55 13.19 21.25
C ALA A 21 9.63 12.78 19.77
N ALA A 22 9.81 13.74 18.86
CA ALA A 22 9.87 13.45 17.43
C ALA A 22 11.06 12.55 17.05
N ALA A 23 12.19 12.67 17.77
CA ALA A 23 13.35 11.78 17.62
C ALA A 23 13.18 10.38 18.26
N GLY A 24 12.10 10.15 19.01
CA GLY A 24 11.66 8.82 19.46
C GLY A 24 10.67 8.15 18.51
N VAL A 25 9.86 8.94 17.78
CA VAL A 25 8.94 8.47 16.72
C VAL A 25 9.71 8.05 15.47
N MET A 26 10.80 8.75 15.15
CA MET A 26 11.75 8.28 14.14
C MET A 26 12.71 7.25 14.74
N LYS A 27 13.13 6.25 13.95
CA LYS A 27 14.12 5.23 14.34
C LYS A 27 15.44 5.89 14.80
N ALA A 28 15.56 6.10 16.11
CA ALA A 28 16.51 7.04 16.73
C ALA A 28 17.98 6.82 16.33
N SER A 29 18.36 5.57 16.08
CA SER A 29 19.71 5.14 15.66
C SER A 29 20.26 5.91 14.46
N VAL A 30 19.42 6.29 13.49
CA VAL A 30 19.85 7.07 12.31
C VAL A 30 20.25 8.49 12.70
N ILE A 31 19.42 9.14 13.53
CA ILE A 31 19.52 10.56 13.86
C ILE A 31 20.63 10.80 14.89
N THR A 32 20.71 10.00 15.95
CA THR A 32 21.73 10.17 17.01
C THR A 32 23.14 9.92 16.47
N SER A 33 23.29 8.93 15.57
CA SER A 33 24.58 8.61 14.95
C SER A 33 24.98 9.67 13.92
N GLY A 34 24.04 10.12 13.09
CA GLY A 34 24.29 11.15 12.08
C GLY A 34 24.70 12.52 12.67
N LEU A 35 24.05 12.96 13.75
CA LEU A 35 24.44 14.20 14.43
C LEU A 35 25.84 14.13 15.03
N ALA A 36 26.23 12.97 15.58
CA ALA A 36 27.55 12.78 16.15
C ALA A 36 28.67 12.90 15.10
N VAL A 37 28.47 12.32 13.90
CA VAL A 37 29.43 12.43 12.78
C VAL A 37 29.55 13.87 12.28
N LEU A 38 28.42 14.57 12.05
CA LEU A 38 28.43 15.97 11.62
C LEU A 38 29.10 16.91 12.63
N LEU A 39 28.95 16.66 13.94
CA LEU A 39 29.64 17.43 14.99
C LEU A 39 31.14 17.10 15.09
N LEU A 40 31.55 15.88 14.70
CA LEU A 40 32.96 15.49 14.63
C LEU A 40 33.66 16.15 13.44
N GLU A 41 33.09 16.12 12.23
CA GLU A 41 33.68 16.76 11.05
C GLU A 41 33.73 18.30 11.20
N ALA A 42 32.69 18.91 11.79
CA ALA A 42 32.66 20.35 12.10
C ALA A 42 33.78 20.80 13.09
N SER A 43 34.43 19.87 13.80
CA SER A 43 35.52 20.17 14.73
C SER A 43 36.90 20.30 14.06
N GLN A 44 37.05 19.92 12.78
CA GLN A 44 38.36 19.86 12.08
C GLN A 44 38.51 20.86 10.92
N SER A 45 38.06 22.10 11.10
CA SER A 45 38.51 23.23 10.24
C SER A 45 38.40 24.59 10.94
N SER A 46 39.52 25.08 11.49
CA SER A 46 39.61 26.43 12.05
C SER A 46 40.99 27.06 11.80
N ALA A 47 41.12 27.91 10.77
CA ALA A 47 42.35 28.65 10.51
C ALA A 47 42.16 29.93 9.65
N PHE A 48 42.19 31.11 10.30
CA PHE A 48 42.55 32.43 9.72
C PHE A 48 41.60 33.01 8.61
N VAL A 49 41.39 34.31 8.43
CA VAL A 49 41.70 35.53 9.22
C VAL A 49 40.66 36.64 8.92
N ALA A 50 40.52 37.65 9.78
CA ALA A 50 39.77 38.89 9.49
C ALA A 50 40.71 40.11 9.45
N PRO A 51 40.39 41.20 8.70
CA PRO A 51 39.97 42.43 9.40
C PRO A 51 39.08 43.46 8.64
N SER A 52 38.00 43.89 9.31
CA SER A 52 37.57 45.29 9.56
C SER A 52 37.15 46.32 8.46
N LYS A 53 35.99 46.99 8.72
CA LYS A 53 35.61 48.42 8.45
C LYS A 53 35.35 48.80 6.96
N ALA A 54 34.46 49.74 6.57
CA ALA A 54 33.86 50.92 7.25
C ALA A 54 32.59 51.51 6.52
N PHE A 55 31.66 52.14 7.27
CA PHE A 55 30.68 53.21 6.88
C PHE A 55 29.65 52.95 5.74
N ALA A 56 28.46 53.58 5.61
CA ALA A 56 27.68 54.60 6.37
C ALA A 56 26.15 54.31 6.12
N SER A 57 25.20 54.39 7.07
CA SER A 57 24.53 55.57 7.72
C SER A 57 23.25 56.10 7.02
N ILE A 58 22.37 56.75 7.81
CA ILE A 58 21.05 57.39 7.53
C ILE A 58 19.83 56.43 7.67
N ASN A 59 19.02 56.47 8.75
CA ASN A 59 18.04 57.47 9.26
C ASN A 59 16.69 57.51 8.49
N ASN A 60 15.50 57.63 9.13
CA ASN A 60 15.15 57.59 10.57
C ASN A 60 13.61 57.38 10.76
N ASN A 61 13.17 57.19 12.02
CA ASN A 61 11.80 57.40 12.55
C ASN A 61 10.67 56.44 12.07
N ALA A 62 9.64 56.12 12.87
CA ALA A 62 9.44 56.24 14.33
C ALA A 62 8.30 55.29 14.79
N ALA A 63 8.17 55.04 16.10
CA ALA A 63 7.14 54.17 16.68
C ALA A 63 6.43 54.82 17.89
N LYS A 64 5.17 54.42 18.15
CA LYS A 64 4.43 54.31 19.44
C LYS A 64 3.03 53.74 19.13
N ILE A 65 2.49 52.66 19.74
CA ILE A 65 2.20 52.31 21.15
C ILE A 65 0.77 52.75 21.58
N GLU A 66 -0.09 51.74 21.81
CA GLU A 66 -1.17 51.62 22.84
C GLU A 66 -2.35 52.63 22.88
N SER A 67 -3.57 52.31 23.36
CA SER A 67 -4.19 51.06 23.87
C SER A 67 -5.75 51.12 23.89
N SER A 68 -6.36 49.97 24.24
CA SER A 68 -7.59 49.80 25.09
C SER A 68 -9.00 50.22 24.62
N ASP A 69 -9.94 49.29 24.90
CA ASP A 69 -11.39 49.40 25.16
C ASP A 69 -12.36 49.97 24.09
N GLY A 70 -13.58 49.42 23.90
CA GLY A 70 -14.15 48.18 24.45
C GLY A 70 -15.67 48.04 24.30
N ARG A 71 -16.18 46.83 24.59
CA ARG A 71 -17.60 46.41 24.84
C ARG A 71 -18.60 46.30 23.68
N ASP A 72 -19.21 45.11 23.64
CA ASP A 72 -20.65 44.79 23.59
C ASP A 72 -21.58 45.52 22.58
N ALA A 73 -22.14 44.76 21.62
CA ALA A 73 -23.58 44.48 21.61
C ALA A 73 -24.03 43.39 20.61
N HIS A 74 -25.08 42.70 21.03
CA HIS A 74 -25.86 41.62 20.43
C HIS A 74 -26.64 41.94 19.13
N LEU A 75 -27.19 40.85 18.53
CA LEU A 75 -28.49 40.75 17.81
C LEU A 75 -28.61 41.08 16.30
N SER A 76 -28.46 40.02 15.51
CA SER A 76 -29.53 39.39 14.69
C SER A 76 -30.01 39.96 13.34
N SER A 77 -30.28 39.00 12.44
CA SER A 77 -31.23 39.02 11.31
C SER A 77 -30.89 39.88 10.09
N GLY A 78 -31.33 39.43 8.90
CA GLY A 78 -31.20 40.20 7.65
C GLY A 78 -30.74 39.42 6.41
N LEU A 79 -31.49 38.40 5.98
CA LEU A 79 -31.58 38.11 4.54
C LEU A 79 -32.30 39.31 3.88
N PRO A 80 -31.90 39.75 2.69
CA PRO A 80 -32.55 39.18 1.50
C PRO A 80 -31.64 38.99 0.27
N SER A 81 -32.11 38.15 -0.65
CA SER A 81 -31.66 38.11 -2.05
C SER A 81 -32.15 39.33 -2.84
N PHE A 82 -31.40 39.77 -3.85
CA PHE A 82 -31.96 40.48 -5.00
C PHE A 82 -31.25 40.09 -6.30
N SER A 83 -31.99 40.15 -7.41
CA SER A 83 -31.54 39.75 -8.75
C SER A 83 -31.76 40.85 -9.79
N ASN A 84 -30.82 40.96 -10.73
CA ASN A 84 -30.98 41.49 -12.10
C ASN A 84 -31.69 42.83 -12.34
N GLN A 85 -30.94 43.83 -12.83
CA GLN A 85 -31.01 44.32 -14.23
C GLN A 85 -29.81 45.28 -14.50
N GLN A 86 -29.10 45.19 -15.64
CA GLN A 86 -29.29 45.92 -16.92
C GLN A 86 -29.25 47.46 -16.79
N SER A 87 -28.72 48.25 -17.75
CA SER A 87 -27.96 48.01 -18.99
C SER A 87 -27.49 49.36 -19.58
N MET A 88 -26.36 49.42 -20.31
CA MET A 88 -26.11 50.23 -21.53
C MET A 88 -24.92 49.58 -22.28
N LEU A 89 -24.93 49.28 -23.58
CA LEU A 89 -25.13 50.09 -24.81
C LEU A 89 -23.92 51.02 -25.12
N SER A 90 -23.43 51.15 -26.37
CA SER A 90 -24.03 50.75 -27.66
C SER A 90 -23.05 50.42 -28.80
N THR A 91 -23.47 49.47 -29.66
CA THR A 91 -23.33 49.31 -31.14
C THR A 91 -22.28 50.13 -31.94
N ASN A 92 -21.58 49.54 -32.92
CA ASN A 92 -21.97 49.32 -34.35
C ASN A 92 -20.73 48.72 -35.11
N ILE A 93 -20.67 48.17 -36.33
CA ILE A 93 -21.56 47.64 -37.42
C ILE A 93 -20.65 46.79 -38.37
N GLY A 94 -21.08 45.87 -39.26
CA GLY A 94 -22.40 45.29 -39.55
C GLY A 94 -22.45 44.52 -40.90
N SER A 95 -23.53 43.75 -41.10
CA SER A 95 -24.06 43.17 -42.36
C SER A 95 -23.20 42.29 -43.29
N SER A 96 -23.56 41.00 -43.39
CA SER A 96 -24.02 40.39 -44.67
C SER A 96 -24.79 39.08 -44.40
N LYS A 97 -25.65 38.67 -45.34
CA LYS A 97 -26.47 37.43 -45.27
C LYS A 97 -25.95 36.40 -46.28
N LEU A 98 -26.10 35.10 -45.99
CA LEU A 98 -26.50 34.09 -46.99
C LEU A 98 -27.02 32.79 -46.33
N HIS A 99 -27.41 31.81 -47.15
CA HIS A 99 -28.32 30.70 -46.79
C HIS A 99 -27.67 29.48 -46.13
N ALA A 100 -28.54 28.69 -45.50
CA ALA A 100 -28.27 27.47 -44.75
C ALA A 100 -27.78 26.27 -45.57
N THR A 101 -27.09 25.36 -44.88
CA THR A 101 -27.17 23.90 -45.08
C THR A 101 -27.07 23.19 -43.74
N ALA A 102 -27.74 22.05 -43.60
CA ALA A 102 -27.62 21.20 -42.41
C ALA A 102 -26.44 20.23 -42.56
N GLY A 103 -25.70 20.00 -41.47
CA GLY A 103 -24.60 19.04 -41.42
C GLY A 103 -24.55 18.36 -40.05
N SER A 104 -24.74 17.04 -40.03
CA SER A 104 -24.61 16.24 -38.81
C SER A 104 -23.15 16.12 -38.40
N SER A 105 -22.82 16.42 -37.14
CA SER A 105 -21.50 16.20 -36.55
C SER A 105 -21.59 15.18 -35.41
N THR A 106 -21.44 13.91 -35.77
CA THR A 106 -21.18 12.83 -34.80
C THR A 106 -19.82 13.06 -34.15
N ARG A 107 -19.80 13.50 -32.88
CA ARG A 107 -18.58 13.42 -32.06
C ARG A 107 -18.37 11.99 -31.56
N SER A 108 -17.61 11.24 -32.35
CA SER A 108 -16.89 10.07 -31.86
C SER A 108 -15.63 10.55 -31.14
N ASP A 109 -15.75 10.92 -29.86
CA ASP A 109 -14.59 11.24 -29.03
C ASP A 109 -13.81 9.94 -28.79
N ALA A 110 -12.64 9.84 -29.44
CA ALA A 110 -11.89 8.60 -29.55
C ALA A 110 -11.24 8.19 -28.22
N ALA A 111 -11.14 6.87 -28.00
CA ALA A 111 -10.33 6.32 -26.92
C ALA A 111 -8.84 6.63 -27.17
N THR A 112 -8.33 7.68 -26.54
CA THR A 112 -6.90 8.04 -26.58
C THR A 112 -6.09 6.99 -25.83
N SER A 113 -5.68 5.96 -26.55
CA SER A 113 -4.71 4.95 -26.10
C SER A 113 -3.40 5.62 -25.73
N MET A 114 -3.22 5.94 -24.45
CA MET A 114 -1.94 6.35 -23.88
C MET A 114 -1.05 5.13 -23.63
N ASN A 115 -0.71 4.42 -24.72
CA ASN A 115 0.46 3.56 -24.74
C ASN A 115 1.72 4.43 -24.70
N ALA A 116 2.04 4.94 -23.51
CA ALA A 116 3.39 5.38 -23.21
C ALA A 116 4.30 4.15 -23.28
N THR A 117 5.05 4.02 -24.38
CA THR A 117 6.07 2.98 -24.52
C THR A 117 7.27 3.33 -23.66
N ASN A 118 7.11 3.21 -22.33
CA ASN A 118 8.22 3.01 -21.43
C ASN A 118 8.98 1.79 -21.95
N GLY A 119 10.27 1.95 -22.28
CA GLY A 119 11.09 0.80 -22.63
C GLY A 119 11.22 -0.11 -21.41
N THR A 120 11.25 -1.42 -21.62
CA THR A 120 11.61 -2.38 -20.57
C THR A 120 12.98 -2.00 -20.01
N THR A 121 13.05 -1.75 -18.71
CA THR A 121 14.23 -1.16 -18.06
C THR A 121 14.81 -2.02 -16.94
N GLY A 122 14.05 -3.01 -16.44
CA GLY A 122 14.54 -4.03 -15.53
C GLY A 122 14.16 -5.43 -15.99
N LYS A 123 14.99 -6.42 -15.69
CA LYS A 123 14.76 -7.83 -16.04
C LYS A 123 14.96 -8.78 -14.87
N ILE A 124 13.93 -9.58 -14.61
CA ILE A 124 13.96 -10.76 -13.73
C ILE A 124 14.13 -12.01 -14.59
N ILE A 125 14.93 -12.98 -14.13
CA ILE A 125 14.86 -14.36 -14.60
C ILE A 125 14.58 -15.31 -13.42
N PHE A 126 13.61 -16.20 -13.62
CA PHE A 126 13.31 -17.31 -12.72
C PHE A 126 13.89 -18.61 -13.28
N LEU A 127 14.75 -19.29 -12.53
CA LEU A 127 15.30 -20.62 -12.85
C LEU A 127 14.50 -21.69 -12.12
N LEU A 128 13.88 -22.59 -12.88
CA LEU A 128 13.03 -23.68 -12.38
C LEU A 128 13.60 -25.06 -12.77
N PRO A 129 13.36 -26.12 -11.98
CA PRO A 129 13.83 -27.46 -12.30
C PRO A 129 13.03 -28.07 -13.47
N HIS A 130 13.57 -29.09 -14.12
CA HIS A 130 12.96 -29.74 -15.29
C HIS A 130 11.54 -30.31 -15.05
N ASN A 131 11.17 -30.57 -13.79
CA ASN A 131 9.88 -31.09 -13.34
C ASN A 131 8.95 -30.02 -12.71
N ALA A 132 9.20 -28.73 -12.98
CA ALA A 132 8.51 -27.59 -12.34
C ALA A 132 6.98 -27.57 -12.48
N SER A 133 6.40 -28.23 -13.49
CA SER A 133 4.95 -28.38 -13.66
C SER A 133 4.31 -29.41 -12.72
N THR A 134 5.12 -30.27 -12.07
CA THR A 134 4.64 -31.30 -11.13
C THR A 134 5.10 -31.03 -9.70
N LEU A 135 6.22 -30.33 -9.51
CA LEU A 135 6.77 -30.01 -8.20
C LEU A 135 5.92 -28.93 -7.51
N LYS A 136 5.44 -29.22 -6.30
CA LYS A 136 4.58 -28.30 -5.53
C LYS A 136 5.39 -27.23 -4.81
N SER A 137 4.95 -25.99 -4.94
CA SER A 137 5.55 -24.83 -4.28
C SER A 137 5.03 -24.65 -2.85
N LYS A 138 5.68 -23.78 -2.07
CA LYS A 138 5.22 -23.37 -0.73
C LYS A 138 4.11 -22.30 -0.74
N PHE A 139 3.92 -21.61 -1.86
CA PHE A 139 2.79 -20.69 -2.08
C PHE A 139 1.46 -21.44 -1.90
N GLY A 140 0.41 -20.76 -1.45
CA GLY A 140 -0.92 -21.36 -1.24
C GLY A 140 -1.02 -22.40 -0.11
N SER A 141 0.00 -22.50 0.76
CA SER A 141 -0.01 -23.39 1.93
C SER A 141 -1.09 -23.09 2.98
N ARG A 142 -1.70 -21.90 2.93
CA ARG A 142 -2.86 -21.47 3.74
C ARG A 142 -4.15 -21.32 2.94
N SER A 143 -4.18 -21.76 1.67
CA SER A 143 -5.31 -21.57 0.78
C SER A 143 -6.26 -22.77 0.75
N PRO A 144 -7.59 -22.56 0.63
CA PRO A 144 -8.55 -23.64 0.40
C PRO A 144 -8.39 -24.33 -0.97
N TYR A 145 -7.57 -23.80 -1.88
CA TYR A 145 -7.14 -24.49 -3.12
C TYR A 145 -5.88 -25.37 -2.92
N GLY A 146 -5.13 -25.13 -1.83
CA GLY A 146 -3.83 -25.73 -1.58
C GLY A 146 -2.72 -25.23 -2.52
N ASN A 147 -1.57 -25.91 -2.47
CA ASN A 147 -0.37 -25.49 -3.17
C ASN A 147 -0.46 -25.68 -4.70
N PRO A 148 -0.07 -24.68 -5.52
CA PRO A 148 0.14 -24.85 -6.95
C PRO A 148 1.50 -25.51 -7.24
N SER A 149 1.73 -25.92 -8.49
CA SER A 149 3.09 -26.20 -8.95
C SER A 149 3.98 -24.95 -8.91
N ILE A 150 5.29 -25.13 -8.83
CA ILE A 150 6.22 -23.99 -8.85
C ILE A 150 6.22 -23.26 -10.20
N LEU A 151 5.87 -23.93 -11.30
CA LEU A 151 5.64 -23.28 -12.59
C LEU A 151 4.43 -22.35 -12.56
N GLU A 152 3.28 -22.81 -12.05
CA GLU A 152 2.05 -22.00 -11.92
C GLU A 152 2.26 -20.79 -10.99
N ALA A 153 2.92 -20.99 -9.84
CA ALA A 153 3.29 -19.91 -8.94
C ALA A 153 4.21 -18.88 -9.62
N THR A 154 5.23 -19.35 -10.35
CA THR A 154 6.19 -18.47 -11.02
C THR A 154 5.57 -17.71 -12.19
N GLU A 155 4.61 -18.29 -12.92
CA GLU A 155 3.83 -17.58 -13.94
C GLU A 155 3.00 -16.43 -13.33
N GLN A 156 2.45 -16.60 -12.13
CA GLN A 156 1.76 -15.51 -11.42
C GLN A 156 2.74 -14.44 -10.91
N LEU A 157 3.91 -14.82 -10.39
CA LEU A 157 4.97 -13.86 -10.06
C LEU A 157 5.46 -13.10 -11.30
N ARG A 158 5.54 -13.76 -12.46
CA ARG A 158 5.89 -13.16 -13.76
C ARG A 158 4.83 -12.13 -14.20
N LYS A 159 3.55 -12.40 -13.97
CA LYS A 159 2.45 -11.43 -14.16
C LYS A 159 2.56 -10.26 -13.18
N LYS A 160 2.62 -10.53 -11.87
CA LYS A 160 2.66 -9.50 -10.81
C LYS A 160 3.86 -8.58 -10.92
N ALA A 161 5.04 -9.06 -11.32
CA ALA A 161 6.21 -8.21 -11.55
C ALA A 161 5.97 -7.10 -12.61
N SER A 162 5.17 -7.37 -13.64
CA SER A 162 4.77 -6.35 -14.62
C SER A 162 3.75 -5.37 -14.05
N TRP A 163 2.78 -5.84 -13.26
CA TRP A 163 1.76 -5.00 -12.62
C TRP A 163 2.36 -4.07 -11.53
N PHE A 164 3.26 -4.60 -10.71
CA PHE A 164 3.91 -3.89 -9.60
C PHE A 164 5.01 -2.92 -10.07
N SER A 165 5.48 -3.04 -11.32
CA SER A 165 6.41 -2.09 -11.94
C SER A 165 5.72 -1.10 -12.87
N ASP A 166 4.37 -1.08 -12.93
CA ASP A 166 3.58 -0.37 -13.95
C ASP A 166 4.12 -0.57 -15.39
N GLY A 167 4.68 -1.76 -15.65
CA GLY A 167 5.23 -2.21 -16.94
C GLY A 167 6.75 -2.08 -17.13
N ALA A 168 7.48 -1.49 -16.19
CA ALA A 168 8.93 -1.22 -16.34
C ALA A 168 9.81 -2.49 -16.25
N VAL A 169 9.37 -3.53 -15.53
CA VAL A 169 10.12 -4.77 -15.31
C VAL A 169 9.52 -5.94 -16.10
N GLU A 170 10.34 -6.58 -16.93
CA GLU A 170 10.03 -7.86 -17.59
C GLU A 170 10.52 -9.03 -16.71
N ALA A 171 9.75 -10.12 -16.69
CA ALA A 171 10.17 -11.38 -16.09
C ALA A 171 10.12 -12.53 -17.11
N GLU A 172 11.16 -13.35 -17.14
CA GLU A 172 11.31 -14.51 -18.04
C GLU A 172 11.55 -15.78 -17.21
N ILE A 173 10.87 -16.88 -17.54
CA ILE A 173 11.03 -18.18 -16.87
C ILE A 173 11.92 -19.08 -17.72
N VAL A 174 12.93 -19.70 -17.10
CA VAL A 174 13.79 -20.69 -17.74
C VAL A 174 13.73 -21.99 -16.95
N ILE A 175 13.20 -23.03 -17.61
CA ILE A 175 13.19 -24.40 -17.09
C ILE A 175 14.52 -25.08 -17.47
N LEU A 176 15.22 -25.65 -16.49
CA LEU A 176 16.48 -26.36 -16.70
C LEU A 176 16.26 -27.71 -17.40
N PRO A 177 17.19 -28.19 -18.25
CA PRO A 177 17.00 -29.42 -19.02
C PRO A 177 17.21 -30.69 -18.18
N GLN A 178 16.32 -31.67 -18.35
CA GLN A 178 16.36 -32.99 -17.67
C GLN A 178 17.72 -33.72 -17.83
N GLU A 179 18.07 -34.56 -16.85
CA GLU A 179 19.40 -35.17 -16.74
C GLU A 179 19.81 -36.06 -17.93
N GLU A 180 18.90 -36.89 -18.46
CA GLU A 180 19.20 -37.91 -19.48
C GLU A 180 19.69 -37.31 -20.82
N ASN A 181 19.25 -36.09 -21.16
CA ASN A 181 19.68 -35.38 -22.36
C ASN A 181 20.99 -34.61 -22.11
N ALA A 182 22.05 -35.32 -21.72
CA ALA A 182 23.34 -34.76 -21.31
C ALA A 182 24.10 -33.95 -22.40
N SER A 183 23.64 -34.00 -23.66
CA SER A 183 24.14 -33.17 -24.76
C SER A 183 23.42 -31.82 -24.92
N VAL A 184 22.28 -31.61 -24.24
CA VAL A 184 21.47 -30.39 -24.34
C VAL A 184 21.79 -29.47 -23.17
N SER A 185 22.86 -28.68 -23.32
CA SER A 185 23.05 -27.47 -22.52
C SER A 185 22.04 -26.40 -22.93
N LEU A 186 21.69 -25.48 -22.02
CA LEU A 186 21.04 -24.23 -22.39
C LEU A 186 21.87 -23.51 -23.47
N SER A 187 21.21 -22.81 -24.41
CA SER A 187 21.91 -22.10 -25.48
C SER A 187 22.79 -20.98 -24.92
N ASN A 188 23.83 -20.58 -25.66
CA ASN A 188 24.69 -19.46 -25.26
C ASN A 188 23.88 -18.19 -25.00
N ASP A 189 22.85 -17.92 -25.81
CA ASP A 189 21.99 -16.74 -25.67
C ASP A 189 21.18 -16.77 -24.36
N VAL A 190 20.67 -17.95 -23.96
CA VAL A 190 19.95 -18.13 -22.67
C VAL A 190 20.91 -17.99 -21.49
N ASN A 191 22.12 -18.55 -21.58
CA ASN A 191 23.15 -18.33 -20.54
C ASN A 191 23.55 -16.84 -20.44
N VAL A 192 23.71 -16.15 -21.57
CA VAL A 192 24.01 -14.71 -21.62
C VAL A 192 22.87 -13.88 -21.03
N LYS A 193 21.59 -14.25 -21.24
CA LYS A 193 20.44 -13.66 -20.55
C LYS A 193 20.53 -13.85 -19.02
N ILE A 194 20.74 -15.09 -18.57
CA ILE A 194 20.82 -15.47 -17.15
C ILE A 194 21.98 -14.75 -16.43
N GLU A 195 23.14 -14.67 -17.06
CA GLU A 195 24.31 -13.95 -16.56
C GLU A 195 24.14 -12.43 -16.57
N ASN A 196 23.14 -11.90 -17.29
CA ASN A 196 22.93 -10.45 -17.41
C ASN A 196 21.64 -9.87 -16.82
N ALA A 197 20.64 -10.69 -16.48
CA ALA A 197 19.44 -10.23 -15.79
C ALA A 197 19.78 -9.50 -14.49
N ASP A 198 19.00 -8.49 -14.14
CA ASP A 198 19.23 -7.65 -12.97
C ASP A 198 18.92 -8.46 -11.72
N ALA A 199 17.71 -9.05 -11.67
CA ALA A 199 17.33 -10.04 -10.67
C ALA A 199 17.40 -11.47 -11.26
N LEU A 200 18.02 -12.40 -10.52
CA LEU A 200 18.05 -13.82 -10.85
C LEU A 200 17.63 -14.66 -9.64
N ILE A 201 16.47 -15.32 -9.72
CA ILE A 201 15.95 -16.16 -8.65
C ILE A 201 15.95 -17.63 -9.10
N ALA A 202 16.54 -18.52 -8.32
CA ALA A 202 16.41 -19.96 -8.50
C ALA A 202 15.44 -20.54 -7.47
N PHE A 203 14.52 -21.40 -7.90
CA PHE A 203 13.52 -22.04 -7.03
C PHE A 203 13.67 -23.57 -7.03
N GLN A 204 13.55 -24.19 -5.86
CA GLN A 204 13.31 -25.63 -5.68
C GLN A 204 14.25 -26.56 -6.49
N LEU A 205 15.53 -26.18 -6.59
CA LEU A 205 16.54 -26.99 -7.26
C LEU A 205 17.14 -27.99 -6.28
N GLU A 206 16.81 -29.27 -6.48
CA GLU A 206 17.32 -30.38 -5.65
C GLU A 206 18.41 -31.20 -6.36
N SER A 207 18.44 -31.25 -7.69
CA SER A 207 19.40 -32.09 -8.42
C SER A 207 20.83 -31.53 -8.32
N ASN A 208 21.81 -32.43 -8.21
CA ASN A 208 23.22 -32.03 -8.22
C ASN A 208 23.63 -31.35 -9.53
N LYS A 209 22.96 -31.66 -10.65
CA LYS A 209 23.18 -31.00 -11.94
C LYS A 209 22.74 -29.54 -11.89
N ASP A 210 21.51 -29.28 -11.43
CA ASP A 210 20.90 -27.95 -11.41
C ASP A 210 21.54 -27.05 -10.35
N LEU A 211 21.84 -27.60 -9.16
CA LEU A 211 22.60 -26.92 -8.12
C LEU A 211 24.01 -26.52 -8.61
N ASN A 212 24.73 -27.41 -9.31
CA ASN A 212 26.06 -27.07 -9.85
C ASN A 212 25.99 -26.06 -11.00
N TYR A 213 24.91 -26.05 -11.79
CA TYR A 213 24.68 -25.01 -12.79
C TYR A 213 24.49 -23.63 -12.14
N VAL A 214 23.62 -23.52 -11.13
CA VAL A 214 23.37 -22.25 -10.44
C VAL A 214 24.61 -21.77 -9.67
N LYS A 215 25.36 -22.65 -9.00
CA LYS A 215 26.67 -22.30 -8.40
C LYS A 215 27.63 -21.68 -9.43
N GLN A 216 27.70 -22.23 -10.65
CA GLN A 216 28.53 -21.66 -11.72
C GLN A 216 28.03 -20.29 -12.17
N VAL A 217 26.72 -20.11 -12.34
CA VAL A 217 26.12 -18.83 -12.72
C VAL A 217 26.33 -17.76 -11.64
N PHE A 218 26.03 -18.06 -10.39
CA PHE A 218 26.26 -17.15 -9.25
C PHE A 218 27.74 -16.80 -9.11
N GLY A 219 28.62 -17.80 -9.23
CA GLY A 219 30.08 -17.61 -9.25
C GLY A 219 30.60 -16.77 -10.42
N LYS A 220 29.91 -16.72 -11.57
CA LYS A 220 30.18 -15.76 -12.66
C LYS A 220 29.66 -14.37 -12.29
N ARG A 221 28.39 -14.24 -11.85
CA ARG A 221 27.76 -12.96 -11.47
C ARG A 221 28.60 -12.20 -10.42
N ARG A 222 29.08 -12.90 -9.38
CA ARG A 222 30.03 -12.35 -8.38
C ARG A 222 31.33 -11.84 -9.00
N LYS A 223 31.94 -12.57 -9.94
CA LYS A 223 33.19 -12.16 -10.62
C LYS A 223 33.01 -10.95 -11.53
N THR A 224 31.82 -10.76 -12.07
CA THR A 224 31.44 -9.58 -12.88
C THR A 224 30.87 -8.42 -12.05
N ARG A 225 30.96 -8.48 -10.71
CA ARG A 225 30.30 -7.60 -9.71
C ARG A 225 29.86 -6.25 -10.27
N LYS A 226 28.54 -6.10 -10.35
CA LYS A 226 27.87 -4.83 -10.62
C LYS A 226 26.87 -4.54 -9.52
N ASP A 227 26.69 -3.27 -9.23
CA ASP A 227 25.83 -2.79 -8.16
C ASP A 227 24.35 -2.70 -8.59
N ASP A 228 24.04 -3.05 -9.86
CA ASP A 228 22.72 -3.06 -10.50
C ASP A 228 22.01 -4.43 -10.44
N ARG A 229 22.49 -5.37 -9.59
CA ARG A 229 22.10 -6.79 -9.63
C ARG A 229 21.78 -7.40 -8.27
N CYS A 230 20.88 -8.39 -8.27
CA CYS A 230 20.70 -9.33 -7.17
C CYS A 230 20.67 -10.78 -7.67
N HIS A 231 20.88 -11.74 -6.77
CA HIS A 231 20.45 -13.13 -7.00
C HIS A 231 20.06 -13.79 -5.69
N PHE A 232 19.15 -14.77 -5.75
CA PHE A 232 18.70 -15.56 -4.62
C PHE A 232 18.47 -17.01 -5.05
N ALA A 233 18.75 -17.97 -4.15
CA ALA A 233 18.34 -19.36 -4.30
C ALA A 233 17.35 -19.68 -3.17
N LEU A 234 16.11 -19.99 -3.54
CA LEU A 234 14.98 -20.13 -2.63
C LEU A 234 14.47 -21.56 -2.67
N ASP A 235 14.28 -22.16 -1.49
CA ASP A 235 13.82 -23.54 -1.31
C ASP A 235 14.64 -24.61 -2.08
N CYS A 236 15.90 -24.30 -2.41
CA CYS A 236 16.82 -25.23 -3.04
C CYS A 236 17.40 -26.21 -1.99
N GLY A 237 17.90 -27.38 -2.45
CA GLY A 237 18.32 -28.49 -1.58
C GLY A 237 19.31 -28.09 -0.48
N ALA A 238 19.28 -28.78 0.67
CA ALA A 238 19.78 -28.32 1.97
C ALA A 238 21.19 -27.68 2.02
N ASP A 239 22.13 -28.10 1.18
CA ASP A 239 23.48 -27.51 1.08
C ASP A 239 23.48 -26.09 0.47
N ALA A 240 22.45 -25.72 -0.29
CA ALA A 240 22.30 -24.40 -0.91
C ALA A 240 22.10 -23.29 0.14
N ASN A 241 21.39 -23.58 1.22
CA ASN A 241 21.09 -22.62 2.27
C ASN A 241 22.29 -22.34 3.21
N ASN A 242 23.38 -23.11 3.08
CA ASN A 242 24.57 -23.03 3.94
C ASN A 242 25.89 -22.86 3.16
N GLY A 243 25.87 -23.02 1.83
CA GLY A 243 27.06 -22.97 0.99
C GLY A 243 27.33 -21.57 0.43
N ALA A 244 28.54 -21.04 0.66
CA ALA A 244 28.96 -19.70 0.23
C ALA A 244 28.82 -19.42 -1.28
N ASP A 245 28.80 -20.45 -2.13
CA ASP A 245 28.55 -20.33 -3.56
C ASP A 245 27.11 -19.86 -3.85
N MET A 246 26.13 -20.32 -3.06
CA MET A 246 24.69 -20.16 -3.24
C MET A 246 24.08 -18.99 -2.46
N SER A 247 24.83 -18.35 -1.55
CA SER A 247 24.40 -17.15 -0.82
C SER A 247 23.82 -16.08 -1.76
N PRO A 248 22.82 -15.29 -1.32
CA PRO A 248 22.32 -14.19 -2.14
C PRO A 248 23.40 -13.12 -2.41
N ILE A 249 23.13 -12.22 -3.35
CA ILE A 249 23.77 -10.90 -3.45
C ILE A 249 22.69 -9.86 -3.70
N CYS A 250 22.90 -8.62 -3.27
CA CYS A 250 21.99 -7.52 -3.59
C CYS A 250 22.72 -6.19 -3.71
N GLY A 251 22.64 -5.59 -4.90
CA GLY A 251 23.44 -4.46 -5.31
C GLY A 251 24.93 -4.76 -5.11
N PRO A 252 25.70 -3.89 -4.44
CA PRO A 252 27.11 -4.13 -4.17
C PRO A 252 27.36 -5.24 -3.14
N TYR A 253 26.39 -5.62 -2.29
CA TYR A 253 26.65 -6.45 -1.12
C TYR A 253 26.74 -7.96 -1.43
N ASP A 254 27.78 -8.59 -0.89
CA ASP A 254 28.03 -10.04 -0.96
C ASP A 254 28.27 -10.61 0.46
N PRO A 255 27.34 -11.43 1.02
CA PRO A 255 27.49 -12.08 2.33
C PRO A 255 28.65 -13.08 2.39
N SER A 256 29.11 -13.61 1.25
CA SER A 256 30.25 -14.53 1.16
C SER A 256 31.60 -13.78 1.05
N ALA A 257 31.58 -12.46 0.86
CA ALA A 257 32.75 -11.58 0.87
C ALA A 257 32.40 -10.20 1.49
N PRO A 258 31.94 -10.14 2.75
CA PRO A 258 31.39 -8.93 3.35
C PRO A 258 32.46 -7.85 3.50
N SER A 259 32.11 -6.62 3.12
CA SER A 259 32.99 -5.46 3.31
C SER A 259 32.89 -4.94 4.75
N VAL A 260 33.99 -4.46 5.33
CA VAL A 260 34.00 -3.87 6.69
C VAL A 260 33.04 -2.66 6.78
N SER A 261 32.87 -1.93 5.67
CA SER A 261 31.85 -0.89 5.50
C SER A 261 30.42 -1.39 5.74
N SER A 262 30.07 -2.61 5.32
CA SER A 262 28.73 -3.19 5.52
C SER A 262 28.36 -3.44 7.00
N GLU A 263 29.37 -3.52 7.87
CA GLU A 263 29.19 -3.79 9.31
C GLU A 263 29.37 -2.53 10.16
N VAL A 264 30.25 -1.61 9.74
CA VAL A 264 30.66 -0.45 10.56
C VAL A 264 30.03 0.87 10.09
N LEU A 265 29.69 1.02 8.81
CA LEU A 265 29.28 2.29 8.20
C LEU A 265 27.87 2.15 7.58
N PRO A 266 26.79 2.33 8.37
CA PRO A 266 25.44 1.93 7.96
C PRO A 266 24.86 2.71 6.76
N TRP A 267 25.42 3.89 6.43
CA TRP A 267 25.05 4.70 5.26
C TRP A 267 25.75 4.27 3.96
N THR A 268 26.55 3.21 3.95
CA THR A 268 27.23 2.73 2.74
C THR A 268 26.32 1.84 1.90
N SER A 269 26.53 1.83 0.57
CA SER A 269 25.74 1.03 -0.37
C SER A 269 25.80 -0.48 -0.05
N ASP A 270 26.92 -1.01 0.44
CA ASP A 270 27.02 -2.38 0.96
C ASP A 270 26.12 -2.61 2.20
N ALA A 271 26.05 -1.65 3.13
CA ALA A 271 25.19 -1.77 4.31
C ALA A 271 23.69 -1.68 3.94
N SER A 272 23.36 -0.88 2.91
CA SER A 272 22.04 -0.86 2.29
C SER A 272 21.70 -2.18 1.60
N GLY A 273 22.61 -2.74 0.80
CA GLY A 273 22.44 -4.04 0.15
C GLY A 273 22.25 -5.18 1.16
N LYS A 274 22.95 -5.12 2.30
CA LYS A 274 22.75 -6.04 3.44
C LYS A 274 21.34 -5.97 4.01
N ARG A 275 20.89 -4.76 4.41
CA ARG A 275 19.51 -4.56 4.92
C ARG A 275 18.46 -5.03 3.94
N LEU A 276 18.68 -4.80 2.65
CA LEU A 276 17.74 -5.24 1.61
C LEU A 276 17.73 -6.76 1.45
N ILE A 277 18.85 -7.48 1.57
CA ILE A 277 18.83 -8.96 1.64
C ILE A 277 18.01 -9.43 2.85
N ASP A 278 18.23 -8.85 4.02
CA ASP A 278 17.53 -9.22 5.25
C ASP A 278 15.99 -9.00 5.10
N GLN A 279 15.58 -7.86 4.53
CA GLN A 279 14.17 -7.54 4.27
C GLN A 279 13.57 -8.42 3.15
N MET A 280 14.27 -8.63 2.04
CA MET A 280 13.80 -9.48 0.94
C MET A 280 13.60 -10.93 1.40
N ASN A 281 14.51 -11.47 2.22
CA ASN A 281 14.35 -12.81 2.79
C ASN A 281 13.10 -12.88 3.69
N GLY A 282 12.91 -11.92 4.60
CA GLY A 282 11.73 -11.87 5.47
C GLY A 282 10.39 -11.77 4.72
N LEU A 283 10.38 -11.14 3.54
CA LEU A 283 9.23 -11.11 2.63
C LEU A 283 9.06 -12.41 1.85
N PHE A 284 10.15 -13.00 1.33
CA PHE A 284 10.12 -14.29 0.62
C PHE A 284 9.65 -15.43 1.52
N ASP A 285 10.05 -15.45 2.79
CA ASP A 285 9.65 -16.46 3.78
C ASP A 285 8.16 -16.42 4.17
N ARG A 286 7.41 -15.37 3.80
CA ARG A 286 5.95 -15.33 3.92
C ARG A 286 5.24 -16.22 2.88
N TRP A 287 5.91 -16.56 1.77
CA TRP A 287 5.36 -17.35 0.65
C TRP A 287 3.99 -16.87 0.13
N THR A 288 3.78 -15.55 0.11
CA THR A 288 2.71 -14.89 -0.65
C THR A 288 3.29 -14.29 -1.93
N SER A 289 2.48 -14.18 -2.98
CA SER A 289 2.93 -13.61 -4.26
C SER A 289 3.10 -12.09 -4.23
N ASP A 290 2.37 -11.39 -3.35
CA ASP A 290 2.48 -9.93 -3.19
C ASP A 290 3.74 -9.54 -2.41
N ASP A 291 3.99 -10.16 -1.25
CA ASP A 291 5.23 -9.94 -0.47
C ASP A 291 6.46 -10.23 -1.33
N PHE A 292 6.43 -11.33 -2.07
CA PHE A 292 7.49 -11.74 -2.97
C PHE A 292 7.72 -10.73 -4.11
N THR A 293 6.65 -10.22 -4.72
CA THR A 293 6.78 -9.23 -5.81
C THR A 293 7.26 -7.88 -5.25
N TYR A 294 6.75 -7.46 -4.09
CA TYR A 294 7.15 -6.26 -3.37
C TYR A 294 8.65 -6.29 -3.00
N ALA A 295 9.15 -7.43 -2.49
CA ALA A 295 10.57 -7.66 -2.22
C ALA A 295 11.46 -7.38 -3.44
N ILE A 296 11.07 -7.87 -4.62
CA ILE A 296 11.80 -7.63 -5.86
C ILE A 296 11.67 -6.17 -6.32
N MET A 297 10.52 -5.53 -6.13
CA MET A 297 10.36 -4.10 -6.44
C MET A 297 11.26 -3.20 -5.58
N LEU A 298 11.43 -3.50 -4.28
CA LEU A 298 12.37 -2.78 -3.40
C LEU A 298 13.78 -2.76 -4.01
N PHE A 299 14.26 -3.91 -4.51
CA PHE A 299 15.54 -4.01 -5.21
C PHE A 299 15.61 -3.14 -6.47
N PHE A 300 14.61 -3.22 -7.36
CA PHE A 300 14.62 -2.40 -8.58
C PHE A 300 14.63 -0.89 -8.26
N ASN A 301 13.80 -0.46 -7.31
CA ASN A 301 13.72 0.94 -6.88
C ASN A 301 15.02 1.45 -6.20
N GLN A 302 15.77 0.58 -5.52
CA GLN A 302 16.95 0.97 -4.75
C GLN A 302 18.27 0.88 -5.56
N PHE A 303 18.41 -0.10 -6.45
CA PHE A 303 19.68 -0.42 -7.12
C PHE A 303 19.62 -0.44 -8.65
N ALA A 304 18.46 -0.70 -9.25
CA ALA A 304 18.33 -0.72 -10.71
C ALA A 304 18.02 0.70 -11.25
N SER A 305 19.03 1.57 -11.29
CA SER A 305 18.92 2.96 -11.78
C SER A 305 18.31 3.11 -13.19
N SER A 306 18.21 2.03 -13.97
CA SER A 306 17.50 1.98 -15.24
C SER A 306 15.97 2.02 -15.11
N THR A 307 15.36 1.40 -14.08
CA THR A 307 13.89 1.37 -13.92
C THR A 307 13.30 2.69 -13.45
N GLY A 308 14.10 3.54 -12.80
CA GLY A 308 13.62 4.73 -12.11
C GLY A 308 12.84 4.36 -10.84
N GLU A 309 12.04 5.32 -10.35
CA GLU A 309 11.18 5.11 -9.18
C GLU A 309 10.05 4.10 -9.48
N ILE A 310 9.87 3.11 -8.61
CA ILE A 310 8.73 2.19 -8.67
C ILE A 310 7.63 2.68 -7.71
N ASP A 311 6.49 3.13 -8.25
CA ASP A 311 5.39 3.75 -7.48
C ASP A 311 4.86 2.91 -6.29
N TRP A 312 5.07 1.59 -6.30
CA TRP A 312 4.70 0.67 -5.20
C TRP A 312 5.62 0.71 -3.97
N VAL A 313 6.87 1.16 -4.10
CA VAL A 313 7.93 1.03 -3.07
C VAL A 313 8.76 2.30 -2.86
N LYS A 314 8.64 3.29 -3.75
CA LYS A 314 9.44 4.54 -3.70
C LYS A 314 9.17 5.44 -2.50
N HIS A 315 8.04 5.25 -1.82
CA HIS A 315 7.62 6.03 -0.68
C HIS A 315 7.79 5.24 0.61
N SER A 316 8.24 5.90 1.67
CA SER A 316 8.29 5.36 3.02
C SER A 316 8.14 6.48 4.04
N ILE A 317 7.40 6.20 5.11
CA ILE A 317 7.26 7.09 6.27
C ILE A 317 8.37 6.88 7.32
N ASP A 318 9.15 5.80 7.21
CA ASP A 318 10.26 5.50 8.12
C ASP A 318 11.43 6.49 7.97
N ALA A 319 12.15 6.72 9.07
CA ALA A 319 13.49 7.32 9.02
C ALA A 319 14.52 6.23 8.68
N THR A 320 14.93 6.17 7.41
CA THR A 320 15.85 5.14 6.88
C THR A 320 17.22 5.73 6.53
N TRP A 321 18.26 4.89 6.40
CA TRP A 321 19.57 5.36 5.92
C TRP A 321 19.50 5.75 4.44
N GLU A 322 18.62 5.08 3.70
CA GLU A 322 18.33 5.21 2.27
C GLU A 322 17.78 6.61 1.91
N LYS A 323 16.95 7.21 2.78
CA LYS A 323 16.55 8.63 2.67
C LYS A 323 17.70 9.62 2.87
N GLY A 324 18.75 9.22 3.59
CA GLY A 324 19.86 10.07 3.98
C GLY A 324 19.53 11.09 5.08
N LEU A 325 20.58 11.57 5.76
CA LEU A 325 20.47 12.44 6.94
C LEU A 325 19.73 13.77 6.68
N VAL A 326 19.87 14.33 5.48
CA VAL A 326 19.26 15.63 5.12
C VAL A 326 17.74 15.53 5.03
N GLN A 327 17.21 14.48 4.38
CA GLN A 327 15.77 14.30 4.24
C GLN A 327 15.14 13.92 5.59
N ASN A 328 15.71 12.97 6.33
CA ASN A 328 15.24 12.62 7.68
C ASN A 328 15.25 13.85 8.62
N GLY A 329 16.30 14.67 8.56
CA GLY A 329 16.40 15.90 9.35
C GLY A 329 15.37 16.97 8.96
N LYS A 330 15.05 17.09 7.66
CA LYS A 330 13.97 17.95 7.16
C LYS A 330 12.61 17.43 7.63
N GLU A 331 12.33 16.13 7.50
CA GLU A 331 11.08 15.50 7.94
C GLU A 331 10.88 15.69 9.46
N LEU A 332 11.94 15.52 10.26
CA LEU A 332 11.92 15.78 11.71
C LEU A 332 11.62 17.25 12.04
N TYR A 333 12.31 18.18 11.36
CA TYR A 333 12.08 19.62 11.51
C TYR A 333 10.65 20.02 11.14
N ASP A 334 10.14 19.47 10.04
CA ASP A 334 8.77 19.69 9.57
C ASP A 334 7.74 19.11 10.56
N MET A 335 7.94 17.90 11.11
CA MET A 335 7.08 17.34 12.17
C MET A 335 6.99 18.27 13.38
N VAL A 336 8.14 18.73 13.89
CA VAL A 336 8.21 19.59 15.08
C VAL A 336 7.61 20.97 14.81
N THR A 337 7.86 21.58 13.65
CA THR A 337 7.42 22.96 13.37
C THR A 337 6.00 23.08 12.82
N LYS A 338 5.45 22.05 12.17
CA LYS A 338 4.09 22.05 11.60
C LYS A 338 3.07 21.28 12.42
N CYS A 339 3.51 20.34 13.24
CA CYS A 339 2.66 19.45 14.06
C CYS A 339 3.09 19.36 15.53
N GLY A 340 3.99 20.23 16.01
CA GLY A 340 4.55 20.18 17.36
C GLY A 340 3.54 19.98 18.48
N ASP A 341 2.40 20.66 18.45
CA ASP A 341 1.33 20.49 19.45
C ASP A 341 0.69 19.09 19.41
N CYS A 342 0.48 18.53 18.22
CA CYS A 342 -0.12 17.20 18.04
C CYS A 342 0.88 16.09 18.44
N VAL A 343 2.17 16.27 18.08
CA VAL A 343 3.28 15.42 18.54
C VAL A 343 3.37 15.46 20.07
N ALA A 344 3.39 16.66 20.66
CA ALA A 344 3.52 16.85 22.10
C ALA A 344 2.34 16.26 22.88
N LYS A 345 1.10 16.40 22.40
CA LYS A 345 -0.07 15.71 22.98
C LYS A 345 0.11 14.19 22.96
N CYS A 346 0.38 13.60 21.79
CA CYS A 346 0.43 12.16 21.63
C CYS A 346 1.54 11.51 22.47
N VAL A 347 2.74 12.10 22.51
CA VAL A 347 3.86 11.54 23.30
C VAL A 347 3.76 11.79 24.81
N GLN A 348 2.81 12.64 25.25
CA GLN A 348 2.47 12.83 26.67
C GLN A 348 1.33 11.92 27.12
N ASP A 349 0.54 11.38 26.19
CA ASP A 349 -0.45 10.35 26.46
C ASP A 349 0.19 8.95 26.42
N GLU A 350 -0.08 8.13 27.45
CA GLU A 350 0.56 6.81 27.59
C GLU A 350 0.14 5.85 26.47
N THR A 351 -1.11 5.92 26.00
CA THR A 351 -1.67 5.03 24.97
C THR A 351 -1.12 5.40 23.60
N CYS A 352 -1.17 6.69 23.25
CA CYS A 352 -0.70 7.23 21.98
C CYS A 352 0.83 7.11 21.86
N LYS A 353 1.59 7.39 22.92
CA LYS A 353 3.03 7.14 22.95
C LYS A 353 3.36 5.66 22.78
N LYS A 354 2.68 4.76 23.49
CA LYS A 354 2.91 3.31 23.37
C LYS A 354 2.63 2.83 21.94
N CYS A 355 1.58 3.31 21.29
CA CYS A 355 1.34 3.00 19.88
C CYS A 355 2.52 3.35 18.98
N LEU A 356 3.16 4.51 19.20
CA LEU A 356 4.31 4.95 18.40
C LEU A 356 5.58 4.16 18.72
N ASP A 357 5.80 3.78 19.99
CA ASP A 357 6.91 2.90 20.38
C ASP A 357 6.79 1.52 19.69
N GLU A 358 5.60 0.90 19.75
CA GLU A 358 5.33 -0.43 19.17
C GLU A 358 5.36 -0.38 17.63
N LEU A 359 4.80 0.66 16.99
CA LEU A 359 4.90 0.85 15.54
C LEU A 359 6.36 1.05 15.06
N THR A 360 7.23 1.63 15.90
CA THR A 360 8.66 1.78 15.57
C THR A 360 9.42 0.45 15.57
N ALA A 361 8.90 -0.56 16.28
CA ALA A 361 9.44 -1.93 16.31
C ALA A 361 8.90 -2.83 15.18
N VAL A 362 7.77 -2.47 14.56
CA VAL A 362 7.16 -3.17 13.42
C VAL A 362 7.83 -2.75 12.10
N ASP A 363 7.88 -3.67 11.13
CA ASP A 363 8.19 -3.35 9.73
C ASP A 363 6.94 -2.75 9.08
N THR A 364 7.03 -1.53 8.53
CA THR A 364 5.87 -0.82 7.95
C THR A 364 5.38 -1.43 6.62
N SER A 365 6.11 -2.38 6.05
CA SER A 365 5.63 -3.27 4.98
C SER A 365 4.77 -4.43 5.50
N ASP A 366 4.86 -4.77 6.80
CA ASP A 366 3.90 -5.66 7.47
C ASP A 366 2.62 -4.88 7.81
N GLN A 367 1.73 -4.81 6.84
CA GLN A 367 0.45 -4.11 6.98
C GLN A 367 -0.46 -4.76 8.04
N VAL A 368 -0.36 -6.09 8.25
CA VAL A 368 -1.14 -6.81 9.28
C VAL A 368 -0.67 -6.39 10.67
N ALA A 369 0.63 -6.49 10.95
CA ALA A 369 1.20 -6.11 12.24
C ALA A 369 1.01 -4.61 12.51
N SER A 370 1.21 -3.76 11.50
CA SER A 370 0.99 -2.31 11.60
C SER A 370 -0.47 -1.99 11.97
N TYR A 371 -1.44 -2.62 11.29
CA TYR A 371 -2.86 -2.40 11.57
C TYR A 371 -3.29 -2.97 12.93
N ARG A 372 -2.82 -4.17 13.30
CA ARG A 372 -3.04 -4.75 14.64
C ARG A 372 -2.53 -3.81 15.74
N THR A 373 -1.34 -3.22 15.58
CA THR A 373 -0.80 -2.25 16.54
C THR A 373 -1.65 -0.98 16.62
N ILE A 374 -2.07 -0.40 15.49
CA ILE A 374 -2.95 0.79 15.49
C ILE A 374 -4.27 0.51 16.21
N VAL A 375 -4.95 -0.60 15.89
CA VAL A 375 -6.22 -0.99 16.53
C VAL A 375 -6.05 -1.30 18.02
N SER A 376 -4.87 -1.77 18.45
CA SER A 376 -4.59 -2.04 19.87
C SER A 376 -4.63 -0.79 20.75
N PHE A 377 -4.37 0.39 20.17
CA PHE A 377 -4.21 1.69 20.84
C PHE A 377 -5.02 2.82 20.18
N GLU A 378 -6.08 2.46 19.43
CA GLU A 378 -6.87 3.40 18.61
C GLU A 378 -7.46 4.52 19.48
N SER A 379 -7.15 5.77 19.16
CA SER A 379 -7.50 6.93 19.98
C SER A 379 -7.57 8.22 19.16
N GLU A 380 -8.38 9.19 19.62
CA GLU A 380 -8.52 10.47 18.92
C GLU A 380 -7.20 11.26 18.88
N LEU A 381 -6.31 11.09 19.86
CA LEU A 381 -4.97 11.69 19.84
C LEU A 381 -4.07 11.07 18.76
N LEU A 382 -4.12 9.75 18.57
CA LEU A 382 -3.39 9.07 17.49
C LEU A 382 -3.92 9.51 16.12
N LYS A 383 -5.23 9.67 16.00
CA LYS A 383 -5.91 10.18 14.80
C LYS A 383 -5.61 11.66 14.52
N GLU A 384 -5.59 12.55 15.53
CA GLU A 384 -5.12 13.95 15.38
C GLU A 384 -3.65 14.01 14.93
N PHE A 385 -2.79 13.21 15.54
CA PHE A 385 -1.36 13.10 15.25
C PHE A 385 -1.12 12.66 13.80
N SER A 386 -1.68 11.53 13.40
CA SER A 386 -1.58 10.97 12.05
C SER A 386 -2.18 11.90 11.01
N PHE A 387 -3.35 12.50 11.28
CA PHE A 387 -3.94 13.48 10.39
C PHE A 387 -3.06 14.72 10.20
N CYS A 388 -2.42 15.22 11.26
CA CYS A 388 -1.54 16.38 11.14
C CYS A 388 -0.33 16.09 10.24
N ILE A 389 0.36 14.96 10.49
CA ILE A 389 1.66 14.64 9.89
C ILE A 389 1.48 14.09 8.47
N LEU A 390 0.60 13.11 8.30
CA LEU A 390 0.42 12.39 7.04
C LEU A 390 -0.48 13.19 6.10
N GLN A 391 -1.69 13.53 6.56
CA GLN A 391 -2.73 14.00 5.65
C GLN A 391 -2.77 15.53 5.44
N LYS A 392 -2.56 16.31 6.50
CA LYS A 392 -2.70 17.78 6.49
C LYS A 392 -1.43 18.49 6.01
N ASN A 393 -0.26 18.02 6.44
CA ASN A 393 1.03 18.63 6.09
C ASN A 393 1.88 17.78 5.14
N ASN A 394 1.55 16.49 4.95
CA ASN A 394 2.29 15.50 4.16
C ASN A 394 3.81 15.61 4.35
N ILE A 395 4.25 15.44 5.60
CA ILE A 395 5.64 15.72 6.01
C ILE A 395 6.64 14.87 5.21
N PHE A 396 6.27 13.62 4.92
CA PHE A 396 7.04 12.64 4.15
C PHE A 396 6.90 12.76 2.62
N ASN A 397 6.12 13.74 2.12
CA ASN A 397 5.87 13.99 0.70
C ASN A 397 5.49 12.72 -0.10
N CYS A 398 4.57 11.93 0.47
CA CYS A 398 4.05 10.70 -0.14
C CYS A 398 2.84 10.99 -1.05
N ASP A 399 2.78 10.36 -2.23
CA ASP A 399 1.69 10.53 -3.21
C ASP A 399 1.44 9.22 -3.99
N ALA A 400 1.14 8.15 -3.23
CA ALA A 400 0.74 6.87 -3.82
C ALA A 400 -0.67 6.97 -4.46
N LYS A 401 -0.81 6.32 -5.62
CA LYS A 401 -2.02 6.35 -6.46
C LYS A 401 -2.53 4.94 -6.66
N ILE A 402 -3.85 4.78 -6.77
CA ILE A 402 -4.50 3.49 -7.05
C ILE A 402 -3.78 2.79 -8.22
N PRO A 403 -3.37 1.50 -8.07
CA PRO A 403 -2.72 0.77 -9.15
C PRO A 403 -3.66 0.57 -10.34
N LYS A 404 -3.10 0.68 -11.56
CA LYS A 404 -3.85 0.55 -12.82
C LYS A 404 -3.76 -0.84 -13.44
N MET A 405 -2.90 -1.70 -12.89
CA MET A 405 -2.68 -3.07 -13.33
C MET A 405 -2.80 -4.03 -12.13
N PRO A 406 -3.43 -5.22 -12.30
CA PRO A 406 -4.12 -5.67 -13.51
C PRO A 406 -5.33 -4.79 -13.85
N TYR A 407 -5.64 -4.65 -15.15
CA TYR A 407 -6.92 -4.08 -15.56
C TYR A 407 -7.98 -5.17 -15.49
N VAL A 408 -8.98 -4.96 -14.65
CA VAL A 408 -10.05 -5.94 -14.40
C VAL A 408 -11.37 -5.41 -14.96
N GLU A 409 -11.97 -6.16 -15.89
CA GLU A 409 -13.28 -5.83 -16.43
C GLU A 409 -14.39 -6.19 -15.43
N PRO A 410 -15.43 -5.34 -15.27
CA PRO A 410 -16.64 -5.71 -14.54
C PRO A 410 -17.47 -6.75 -15.30
N MET A 411 -18.29 -7.50 -14.58
CA MET A 411 -19.31 -8.37 -15.18
C MET A 411 -20.25 -7.56 -16.09
N LYS A 412 -20.57 -8.10 -17.28
CA LYS A 412 -21.27 -7.36 -18.35
C LYS A 412 -22.78 -7.61 -18.35
N GLU A 413 -23.22 -8.74 -17.80
CA GLU A 413 -24.62 -9.14 -17.72
C GLU A 413 -24.93 -9.78 -16.35
N PHE A 414 -26.18 -9.67 -15.93
CA PHE A 414 -26.75 -10.33 -14.74
C PHE A 414 -28.19 -10.75 -15.07
N ARG A 415 -28.58 -11.98 -14.73
CA ARG A 415 -29.89 -12.60 -15.06
C ARG A 415 -30.25 -12.49 -16.54
N GLY A 416 -29.26 -12.74 -17.40
CA GLY A 416 -29.36 -12.68 -18.87
C GLY A 416 -29.69 -11.29 -19.42
N LYS A 417 -29.32 -10.21 -18.72
CA LYS A 417 -29.56 -8.81 -19.10
C LYS A 417 -28.30 -7.97 -18.89
N PRO A 418 -28.03 -6.94 -19.72
CA PRO A 418 -26.91 -6.04 -19.52
C PRO A 418 -26.90 -5.40 -18.13
N LEU A 419 -25.73 -5.37 -17.48
CA LEU A 419 -25.58 -4.77 -16.16
C LEU A 419 -25.82 -3.26 -16.22
N THR A 420 -26.80 -2.76 -15.47
CA THR A 420 -27.01 -1.32 -15.25
C THR A 420 -26.44 -0.89 -13.91
N LYS A 421 -26.32 0.42 -13.69
CA LYS A 421 -25.82 0.95 -12.40
C LYS A 421 -26.77 0.60 -11.25
N GLU A 422 -28.07 0.69 -11.50
CA GLU A 422 -29.13 0.34 -10.55
C GLU A 422 -29.08 -1.15 -10.17
N VAL A 423 -28.80 -2.03 -11.13
CA VAL A 423 -28.59 -3.47 -10.88
C VAL A 423 -27.31 -3.69 -10.08
N ALA A 424 -26.20 -3.04 -10.45
CA ALA A 424 -24.93 -3.15 -9.71
C ALA A 424 -25.05 -2.66 -8.26
N ARG A 425 -25.81 -1.59 -7.99
CA ARG A 425 -26.15 -1.13 -6.64
C ARG A 425 -26.98 -2.17 -5.86
N GLY A 426 -27.94 -2.82 -6.51
CA GLY A 426 -28.71 -3.91 -5.93
C GLY A 426 -27.84 -5.12 -5.56
N ILE A 427 -26.90 -5.48 -6.44
CA ILE A 427 -25.91 -6.54 -6.20
C ILE A 427 -25.01 -6.20 -5.01
N LEU A 428 -24.57 -4.94 -4.87
CA LEU A 428 -23.86 -4.50 -3.65
C LEU A 428 -24.71 -4.70 -2.40
N VAL A 429 -25.98 -4.27 -2.39
CA VAL A 429 -26.90 -4.44 -1.24
C VAL A 429 -27.10 -5.93 -0.89
N GLY A 430 -27.14 -6.81 -1.88
CA GLY A 430 -27.03 -8.26 -1.71
C GLY A 430 -28.08 -8.86 -0.78
N HIS A 431 -27.61 -9.49 0.30
CA HIS A 431 -28.42 -10.21 1.29
C HIS A 431 -29.02 -9.31 2.38
N LEU A 432 -28.62 -8.04 2.47
CA LEU A 432 -29.01 -7.13 3.54
C LEU A 432 -30.52 -6.88 3.54
N ASP A 433 -31.19 -6.98 4.69
CA ASP A 433 -32.58 -6.56 4.79
C ASP A 433 -32.73 -5.03 4.68
N ASP A 434 -32.94 -4.58 3.44
CA ASP A 434 -33.33 -3.24 3.04
C ASP A 434 -34.39 -3.35 1.93
N GLU A 435 -35.12 -2.28 1.66
CA GLU A 435 -36.15 -2.24 0.60
C GLU A 435 -35.54 -2.33 -0.81
N LYS A 436 -34.20 -2.30 -0.91
CA LYS A 436 -33.41 -2.46 -2.13
C LYS A 436 -32.83 -3.85 -2.37
N ALA A 437 -32.95 -4.77 -1.40
CA ALA A 437 -32.44 -6.13 -1.58
C ALA A 437 -33.23 -6.87 -2.69
N MET A 438 -32.51 -7.57 -3.56
CA MET A 438 -33.06 -8.12 -4.80
C MET A 438 -33.84 -9.42 -4.58
N ASP A 439 -34.64 -9.86 -5.56
CA ASP A 439 -35.22 -11.21 -5.55
C ASP A 439 -34.10 -12.25 -5.43
N GLY A 440 -34.24 -13.24 -4.53
CA GLY A 440 -33.20 -14.22 -4.20
C GLY A 440 -32.32 -13.83 -2.99
N SER A 441 -32.40 -12.60 -2.49
CA SER A 441 -31.75 -12.15 -1.25
C SER A 441 -32.30 -12.91 -0.02
N GLU A 442 -31.42 -13.38 0.87
CA GLU A 442 -31.77 -14.14 2.07
C GLU A 442 -32.31 -13.28 3.23
N ARG A 443 -32.21 -11.94 3.16
CA ARG A 443 -32.67 -10.98 4.18
C ARG A 443 -31.97 -11.14 5.54
N THR A 444 -30.65 -10.99 5.52
CA THR A 444 -29.78 -11.03 6.71
C THR A 444 -29.40 -9.61 7.18
N ASP A 445 -28.68 -9.50 8.30
CA ASP A 445 -28.21 -8.22 8.84
C ASP A 445 -27.01 -7.61 8.07
N ILE A 446 -26.54 -8.27 7.01
CA ILE A 446 -25.33 -7.91 6.25
C ILE A 446 -25.57 -8.06 4.74
N SER A 447 -24.84 -7.32 3.91
CA SER A 447 -24.97 -7.48 2.45
C SER A 447 -24.29 -8.73 1.94
N TRP A 448 -23.09 -8.99 2.43
CA TRP A 448 -22.22 -10.10 2.04
C TRP A 448 -21.27 -10.44 3.19
N LYS A 449 -20.87 -11.70 3.29
CA LYS A 449 -19.84 -12.18 4.23
C LYS A 449 -18.67 -12.76 3.45
N VAL A 450 -17.44 -12.39 3.79
CA VAL A 450 -16.25 -12.89 3.09
C VAL A 450 -16.04 -14.36 3.45
N GLY A 451 -16.04 -15.26 2.46
CA GLY A 451 -15.60 -16.66 2.64
C GLY A 451 -14.09 -16.80 2.45
N ALA A 452 -13.54 -16.11 1.46
CA ALA A 452 -12.09 -15.95 1.30
C ALA A 452 -11.74 -14.62 0.62
N GLY A 453 -10.51 -14.14 0.82
CA GLY A 453 -9.97 -12.98 0.13
C GLY A 453 -8.50 -13.14 -0.27
N ALA A 454 -8.00 -12.24 -1.12
CA ALA A 454 -6.73 -12.33 -1.83
C ALA A 454 -5.75 -11.17 -1.54
N ASN A 455 -5.94 -10.43 -0.45
CA ASN A 455 -5.03 -9.37 0.01
C ASN A 455 -4.24 -9.82 1.25
N VAL A 456 -2.93 -9.52 1.27
CA VAL A 456 -2.04 -9.91 2.38
C VAL A 456 -2.30 -9.17 3.70
N ALA A 457 -3.02 -8.05 3.69
CA ALA A 457 -3.31 -7.23 4.87
C ALA A 457 -4.68 -7.56 5.50
N TYR A 458 -5.76 -7.07 4.89
CA TYR A 458 -7.08 -7.06 5.55
C TYR A 458 -7.83 -8.38 5.44
N ASP A 459 -7.65 -9.11 4.33
CA ASP A 459 -8.43 -10.31 4.05
C ASP A 459 -8.06 -11.48 4.99
N GLN A 460 -6.93 -11.38 5.72
CA GLN A 460 -6.54 -12.32 6.78
C GLN A 460 -7.34 -12.15 8.10
N PHE A 461 -8.10 -11.06 8.27
CA PHE A 461 -8.84 -10.83 9.52
C PHE A 461 -10.09 -11.71 9.62
N PRO A 462 -10.41 -12.27 10.80
CA PRO A 462 -11.60 -13.09 10.99
C PRO A 462 -12.92 -12.32 10.85
N SER A 463 -13.97 -13.07 10.49
CA SER A 463 -15.37 -12.66 10.62
C SER A 463 -15.78 -11.40 9.84
N GLN A 464 -15.19 -11.13 8.67
CA GLN A 464 -15.45 -9.95 7.85
C GLN A 464 -16.88 -9.87 7.31
N ASN A 465 -17.66 -8.91 7.82
CA ASN A 465 -19.00 -8.55 7.33
C ASN A 465 -18.89 -7.34 6.39
N GLN A 466 -19.58 -7.39 5.25
CA GLN A 466 -19.68 -6.28 4.30
C GLN A 466 -21.12 -5.77 4.26
N ILE A 467 -21.33 -4.47 4.49
CA ILE A 467 -22.66 -3.87 4.61
C ILE A 467 -22.76 -2.69 3.64
N PHE A 468 -23.55 -2.84 2.58
CA PHE A 468 -23.75 -1.82 1.54
C PHE A 468 -25.19 -1.33 1.57
N TYR A 469 -25.40 -0.02 1.68
CA TYR A 469 -26.76 0.54 1.76
C TYR A 469 -26.89 1.93 1.15
N GLU A 470 -28.09 2.27 0.68
CA GLU A 470 -28.38 3.62 0.20
C GLU A 470 -28.49 4.61 1.37
N SER A 471 -27.92 5.81 1.16
CA SER A 471 -28.16 6.95 2.04
C SER A 471 -29.64 7.33 2.07
N ALA A 472 -30.07 8.07 3.10
CA ALA A 472 -31.50 8.30 3.36
C ALA A 472 -32.28 9.05 2.25
N ASN A 473 -31.61 9.56 1.22
CA ASN A 473 -32.22 10.19 0.04
C ASN A 473 -32.10 9.37 -1.26
N GLY A 474 -31.52 8.17 -1.21
CA GLY A 474 -31.31 7.27 -2.36
C GLY A 474 -30.21 7.70 -3.35
N LYS A 475 -29.60 8.88 -3.21
CA LYS A 475 -28.69 9.45 -4.23
C LYS A 475 -27.23 9.02 -4.09
N SER A 476 -26.86 8.34 -3.01
CA SER A 476 -25.52 7.81 -2.78
C SER A 476 -25.59 6.51 -1.98
N MET A 477 -24.50 5.76 -1.96
CA MET A 477 -24.35 4.59 -1.11
C MET A 477 -23.27 4.81 -0.04
N TRP A 478 -23.38 4.02 1.02
CA TRP A 478 -22.41 3.83 2.08
C TRP A 478 -21.95 2.38 2.08
N TYR A 479 -20.74 2.15 2.57
CA TYR A 479 -20.13 0.85 2.76
C TYR A 479 -19.50 0.80 4.15
N ASP A 480 -20.02 -0.07 5.00
CA ASP A 480 -19.55 -0.29 6.36
C ASP A 480 -18.96 -1.71 6.46
N PRO A 481 -17.65 -1.91 6.27
CA PRO A 481 -17.01 -3.16 6.65
C PRO A 481 -16.95 -3.26 8.18
N VAL A 482 -17.26 -4.44 8.72
CA VAL A 482 -17.20 -4.75 10.15
C VAL A 482 -16.49 -6.09 10.33
N PHE A 483 -15.30 -6.10 10.92
CA PHE A 483 -14.44 -7.28 11.01
C PHE A 483 -13.74 -7.39 12.36
N ARG A 484 -13.31 -8.61 12.73
CA ARG A 484 -12.71 -8.87 14.04
C ARG A 484 -11.19 -8.80 13.93
N VAL A 485 -10.56 -8.09 14.86
CA VAL A 485 -9.10 -7.90 14.95
C VAL A 485 -8.63 -8.45 16.27
N GLU A 486 -7.63 -9.33 16.23
CA GLU A 486 -6.84 -9.72 17.41
C GLU A 486 -5.81 -8.60 17.66
N THR A 487 -5.85 -7.95 18.81
CA THR A 487 -4.89 -6.90 19.19
C THR A 487 -3.52 -7.50 19.55
N ILE A 488 -2.47 -6.69 19.68
CA ILE A 488 -1.12 -7.20 20.00
C ILE A 488 -1.01 -7.70 21.47
N ASP A 489 -1.97 -7.34 22.32
CA ASP A 489 -2.15 -7.85 23.67
C ASP A 489 -3.22 -8.97 23.76
N GLY A 490 -3.65 -9.52 22.62
CA GLY A 490 -4.45 -10.76 22.53
C GLY A 490 -5.96 -10.63 22.72
N ARG A 491 -6.49 -9.42 22.93
CA ARG A 491 -7.94 -9.16 22.95
C ARG A 491 -8.51 -9.29 21.54
N ASN A 492 -9.76 -9.70 21.39
CA ASN A 492 -10.47 -9.61 20.13
C ASN A 492 -11.45 -8.42 20.14
N VAL A 493 -11.36 -7.55 19.14
CA VAL A 493 -12.18 -6.33 19.02
C VAL A 493 -12.81 -6.23 17.64
N TRP A 494 -13.97 -5.57 17.55
CA TRP A 494 -14.60 -5.24 16.27
C TRP A 494 -14.07 -3.93 15.72
N ALA A 495 -13.35 -3.99 14.60
CA ALA A 495 -13.06 -2.82 13.78
C ALA A 495 -14.23 -2.56 12.82
N ASN A 496 -14.62 -1.30 12.67
CA ASN A 496 -15.58 -0.86 11.67
C ASN A 496 -15.15 0.46 11.01
N ARG A 497 -15.62 0.70 9.78
CA ARG A 497 -15.33 1.92 9.00
C ARG A 497 -16.60 2.40 8.29
N HIS A 498 -16.57 3.63 7.77
CA HIS A 498 -17.71 4.24 7.08
C HIS A 498 -17.27 4.86 5.75
N TYR A 499 -17.24 4.05 4.69
CA TYR A 499 -16.80 4.46 3.36
C TYR A 499 -17.93 5.13 2.59
N ARG A 500 -17.63 6.28 1.97
CA ARG A 500 -18.50 6.88 0.96
C ARG A 500 -18.32 6.15 -0.37
N VAL A 501 -19.39 5.53 -0.86
CA VAL A 501 -19.41 4.86 -2.17
C VAL A 501 -19.84 5.85 -3.26
N ARG A 502 -19.14 5.80 -4.40
CA ARG A 502 -19.45 6.54 -5.63
C ARG A 502 -19.47 5.55 -6.80
N GLU A 503 -20.45 5.69 -7.69
CA GLU A 503 -20.55 4.90 -8.91
C GLU A 503 -19.66 5.52 -10.00
N GLU A 504 -18.76 4.74 -10.59
CA GLU A 504 -17.90 5.21 -11.67
C GLU A 504 -18.59 5.09 -13.03
N ALA A 505 -17.91 5.43 -14.13
CA ALA A 505 -18.52 5.52 -15.46
C ALA A 505 -19.18 4.21 -15.93
N VAL A 506 -18.52 3.07 -15.70
CA VAL A 506 -18.94 1.73 -16.16
C VAL A 506 -19.78 1.04 -15.07
N PRO A 507 -20.96 0.46 -15.37
CA PRO A 507 -21.69 -0.39 -14.43
C PRO A 507 -20.80 -1.49 -13.84
N GLY A 508 -21.01 -1.80 -12.56
CA GLY A 508 -20.18 -2.75 -11.82
C GLY A 508 -18.83 -2.20 -11.33
N THR A 509 -18.49 -0.94 -11.63
CA THR A 509 -17.30 -0.27 -11.08
C THR A 509 -17.67 0.90 -10.16
N PHE A 510 -16.92 1.02 -9.06
CA PHE A 510 -17.18 1.95 -7.98
C PHE A 510 -15.88 2.54 -7.43
N ARG A 511 -15.99 3.68 -6.78
CA ARG A 511 -14.92 4.30 -6.00
C ARG A 511 -15.34 4.50 -4.56
N PHE A 512 -14.63 3.86 -3.64
CA PHE A 512 -14.86 3.96 -2.20
C PHE A 512 -13.82 4.91 -1.61
N SER A 513 -14.20 5.68 -0.59
CA SER A 513 -13.27 6.59 0.08
C SER A 513 -13.65 6.81 1.54
N VAL A 514 -12.66 6.74 2.44
CA VAL A 514 -12.79 6.97 3.89
C VAL A 514 -11.61 7.80 4.40
N LEU A 515 -11.80 8.51 5.51
CA LEU A 515 -10.72 9.04 6.33
C LEU A 515 -10.59 8.16 7.58
N ASP A 516 -9.67 7.20 7.56
CA ASP A 516 -9.43 6.28 8.67
C ASP A 516 -8.14 6.63 9.42
N ASN A 517 -8.19 6.67 10.76
CA ASN A 517 -7.05 6.99 11.63
C ASN A 517 -6.21 8.21 11.19
N GLY A 518 -6.86 9.18 10.54
CA GLY A 518 -6.23 10.40 10.03
C GLY A 518 -5.64 10.29 8.62
N VAL A 519 -5.70 9.13 7.96
CA VAL A 519 -5.22 8.88 6.59
C VAL A 519 -6.41 8.65 5.65
N THR A 520 -6.41 9.28 4.47
CA THR A 520 -7.44 8.98 3.45
C THR A 520 -7.08 7.71 2.70
N SER A 521 -7.98 6.73 2.72
CA SER A 521 -7.99 5.64 1.73
C SER A 521 -8.92 6.02 0.58
N ASP A 522 -8.48 5.73 -0.64
CA ASP A 522 -9.24 5.87 -1.89
C ASP A 522 -9.03 4.59 -2.72
N GLU A 523 -10.13 3.95 -3.09
CA GLU A 523 -10.16 2.58 -3.62
C GLU A 523 -11.09 2.49 -4.83
N PHE A 524 -10.67 1.72 -5.84
CA PHE A 524 -11.45 1.37 -7.01
C PHE A 524 -11.88 -0.10 -6.92
N TRP A 525 -13.19 -0.33 -6.87
CA TRP A 525 -13.80 -1.65 -6.69
C TRP A 525 -14.55 -2.08 -7.96
N THR A 526 -14.41 -3.35 -8.32
CA THR A 526 -15.01 -3.98 -9.49
C THR A 526 -15.78 -5.23 -9.06
N ILE A 527 -17.05 -5.34 -9.46
CA ILE A 527 -17.79 -6.60 -9.41
C ILE A 527 -17.35 -7.44 -10.61
N VAL A 528 -16.52 -8.44 -10.36
CA VAL A 528 -15.94 -9.34 -11.38
C VAL A 528 -16.96 -10.38 -11.81
N ASP A 529 -17.71 -10.91 -10.84
CA ASP A 529 -18.85 -11.80 -11.09
C ASP A 529 -19.84 -11.79 -9.93
N CYS A 530 -21.08 -12.19 -10.20
CA CYS A 530 -22.08 -12.46 -9.16
C CYS A 530 -23.07 -13.51 -9.69
N ALA A 531 -23.40 -14.49 -8.86
CA ALA A 531 -24.31 -15.55 -9.24
C ALA A 531 -25.73 -15.01 -9.47
N ASP A 532 -26.42 -15.52 -10.50
CA ASP A 532 -27.79 -15.13 -10.81
C ASP A 532 -28.77 -15.39 -9.64
N ASP A 533 -28.48 -16.33 -8.74
CA ASP A 533 -29.25 -16.62 -7.53
C ASP A 533 -28.75 -15.87 -6.26
N LEU A 534 -27.68 -15.08 -6.38
CA LEU A 534 -26.93 -14.44 -5.28
C LEU A 534 -26.18 -15.40 -4.34
N SER A 535 -26.00 -16.68 -4.70
CA SER A 535 -25.23 -17.65 -3.89
C SER A 535 -23.80 -17.20 -3.60
N HIS A 536 -23.17 -16.45 -4.50
CA HIS A 536 -21.85 -15.85 -4.29
C HIS A 536 -21.63 -14.57 -5.12
N ILE A 537 -20.60 -13.83 -4.76
CA ILE A 537 -20.08 -12.66 -5.48
C ILE A 537 -18.54 -12.66 -5.46
N VAL A 538 -17.94 -12.20 -6.55
CA VAL A 538 -16.49 -12.00 -6.69
C VAL A 538 -16.19 -10.52 -6.89
N PHE A 539 -15.46 -9.94 -5.94
CA PHE A 539 -14.94 -8.58 -6.02
C PHE A 539 -13.45 -8.59 -6.37
N HIS A 540 -13.00 -7.55 -7.08
CA HIS A 540 -11.61 -7.12 -7.14
C HIS A 540 -11.53 -5.66 -6.67
N TYR A 541 -10.48 -5.31 -5.93
CA TYR A 541 -10.24 -3.95 -5.48
C TYR A 541 -8.76 -3.53 -5.65
N ALA A 542 -8.57 -2.28 -6.04
CA ALA A 542 -7.28 -1.61 -6.15
C ALA A 542 -7.31 -0.35 -5.28
N GLY A 543 -6.38 -0.20 -4.36
CA GLY A 543 -6.40 0.88 -3.36
C GLY A 543 -5.08 1.61 -3.21
N ALA A 544 -5.15 2.83 -2.66
CA ALA A 544 -3.99 3.55 -2.19
C ALA A 544 -4.30 4.41 -0.97
N ALA A 545 -3.45 4.30 0.05
CA ALA A 545 -3.40 5.21 1.19
C ALA A 545 -2.36 6.29 0.87
N GLY A 546 -2.72 7.23 -0.02
CA GLY A 546 -1.76 8.10 -0.72
C GLY A 546 -0.79 8.85 0.19
N ALA A 547 -1.28 9.33 1.33
CA ALA A 547 -0.53 10.10 2.33
C ALA A 547 0.51 9.29 3.15
N VAL A 548 0.48 7.95 3.09
CA VAL A 548 1.52 7.07 3.64
C VAL A 548 2.34 6.36 2.55
N GLY A 549 2.03 6.60 1.27
CA GLY A 549 2.78 6.04 0.16
C GLY A 549 2.46 4.57 -0.17
N GLN A 550 1.43 3.99 0.45
CA GLN A 550 1.06 2.59 0.26
C GLN A 550 0.06 2.41 -0.90
N ARG A 551 0.26 1.35 -1.69
CA ARG A 551 -0.64 0.82 -2.72
C ARG A 551 -1.00 -0.62 -2.36
N TYR A 552 -2.18 -1.08 -2.77
CA TYR A 552 -2.59 -2.49 -2.60
C TYR A 552 -3.56 -2.94 -3.69
N LEU A 553 -3.58 -4.26 -3.89
CA LEU A 553 -4.55 -4.99 -4.70
C LEU A 553 -5.21 -6.04 -3.80
N GLY A 554 -6.39 -6.51 -4.20
CA GLY A 554 -7.10 -7.56 -3.48
C GLY A 554 -8.36 -7.99 -4.20
N GLY A 555 -9.08 -8.93 -3.61
CA GLY A 555 -10.36 -9.39 -4.10
C GLY A 555 -11.00 -10.36 -3.12
N LEU A 556 -12.32 -10.41 -3.14
CA LEU A 556 -13.11 -11.14 -2.15
C LEU A 556 -14.04 -12.13 -2.87
N LEU A 557 -14.07 -13.37 -2.41
CA LEU A 557 -15.17 -14.30 -2.64
C LEU A 557 -16.10 -14.25 -1.43
N CYS A 558 -17.29 -13.69 -1.62
CA CYS A 558 -18.29 -13.57 -0.57
C CYS A 558 -19.53 -14.42 -0.87
N THR A 559 -20.21 -14.84 0.20
CA THR A 559 -21.49 -15.56 0.21
C THR A 559 -22.43 -14.91 1.24
N ALA A 560 -23.62 -15.48 1.47
CA ALA A 560 -24.57 -14.96 2.45
C ALA A 560 -24.06 -15.12 3.91
N ASP A 561 -23.47 -16.27 4.23
CA ASP A 561 -23.05 -16.68 5.57
C ASP A 561 -21.52 -16.72 5.77
N GLY A 562 -20.74 -16.61 4.68
CA GLY A 562 -19.28 -16.65 4.70
C GLY A 562 -18.71 -18.07 4.65
N THR A 563 -19.52 -19.08 4.34
CA THR A 563 -19.00 -20.38 3.92
C THR A 563 -18.48 -20.31 2.50
N LEU A 564 -17.44 -21.09 2.19
CA LEU A 564 -16.99 -21.29 0.82
C LEU A 564 -17.98 -22.20 0.07
N PRO A 565 -18.32 -21.90 -1.20
CA PRO A 565 -19.13 -22.79 -2.03
C PRO A 565 -18.60 -24.24 -2.07
N ALA A 566 -19.50 -25.19 -2.33
CA ALA A 566 -19.14 -26.61 -2.45
C ALA A 566 -18.07 -26.83 -3.54
N GLU A 567 -17.19 -27.81 -3.35
CA GLU A 567 -15.96 -27.99 -4.15
C GLU A 567 -16.26 -28.15 -5.65
N GLU A 568 -17.32 -28.90 -5.97
CA GLU A 568 -17.89 -29.11 -7.31
C GLU A 568 -18.43 -27.84 -7.99
N HIS A 569 -18.48 -26.71 -7.28
CA HIS A 569 -18.94 -25.41 -7.79
C HIS A 569 -17.84 -24.34 -7.79
N ARG A 570 -16.62 -24.65 -7.32
CA ARG A 570 -15.54 -23.65 -7.18
C ARG A 570 -14.86 -23.28 -8.49
N GLU A 571 -14.62 -24.23 -9.41
CA GLU A 571 -13.79 -23.95 -10.59
C GLU A 571 -14.33 -22.83 -11.50
N PRO A 572 -15.65 -22.71 -11.77
CA PRO A 572 -16.19 -21.55 -12.50
C PRO A 572 -15.92 -20.20 -11.80
N ILE A 573 -15.91 -20.19 -10.45
CA ILE A 573 -15.60 -19.00 -9.64
C ILE A 573 -14.09 -18.70 -9.71
N TYR A 574 -13.27 -19.74 -9.71
CA TYR A 574 -11.82 -19.65 -9.90
C TYR A 574 -11.43 -19.14 -11.29
N GLU A 575 -12.16 -19.48 -12.37
CA GLU A 575 -11.98 -18.83 -13.68
C GLU A 575 -12.23 -17.31 -13.62
N LYS A 576 -13.23 -16.86 -12.85
CA LYS A 576 -13.52 -15.42 -12.65
C LYS A 576 -12.42 -14.72 -11.86
N LEU A 577 -11.96 -15.31 -10.76
CA LEU A 577 -10.82 -14.78 -9.99
C LEU A 577 -9.57 -14.65 -10.87
N ARG A 578 -9.24 -15.67 -11.68
CA ARG A 578 -8.10 -15.60 -12.62
C ARG A 578 -8.28 -14.51 -13.67
N SER A 579 -9.51 -14.22 -14.11
CA SER A 579 -9.80 -13.09 -15.00
C SER A 579 -9.55 -11.71 -14.37
N ALA A 580 -9.62 -11.62 -13.03
CA ALA A 580 -9.21 -10.45 -12.26
C ALA A 580 -7.71 -10.45 -11.88
N GLY A 581 -6.94 -11.42 -12.37
CA GLY A 581 -5.51 -11.56 -12.05
C GLY A 581 -5.23 -12.20 -10.69
N ILE A 582 -6.24 -12.80 -10.03
CA ILE A 582 -6.11 -13.50 -8.75
C ILE A 582 -6.10 -15.01 -9.01
N GLU A 583 -5.03 -15.71 -8.64
CA GLU A 583 -5.03 -17.18 -8.69
C GLU A 583 -5.70 -17.77 -7.43
N PRO A 584 -6.43 -18.89 -7.51
CA PRO A 584 -7.16 -19.45 -6.37
C PRO A 584 -6.31 -19.79 -5.15
N TRP A 585 -5.04 -20.14 -5.36
CA TRP A 585 -4.07 -20.42 -4.29
C TRP A 585 -3.58 -19.16 -3.57
N GLU A 586 -3.92 -17.96 -4.05
CA GLU A 586 -3.66 -16.68 -3.36
C GLU A 586 -4.77 -16.35 -2.35
N LEU A 587 -5.88 -17.11 -2.34
CA LEU A 587 -6.98 -16.95 -1.39
C LEU A 587 -6.58 -17.40 0.02
N PHE A 588 -6.94 -16.59 1.03
CA PHE A 588 -6.99 -16.94 2.44
C PHE A 588 -8.45 -17.15 2.86
N GLU A 589 -8.77 -18.27 3.50
CA GLU A 589 -10.12 -18.53 4.05
C GLU A 589 -10.36 -17.69 5.32
N CYS A 590 -11.53 -17.06 5.42
CA CYS A 590 -11.87 -16.16 6.53
C CYS A 590 -12.52 -16.94 7.68
N ASP A 591 -11.97 -16.83 8.90
CA ASP A 591 -12.56 -17.52 10.05
C ASP A 591 -13.86 -16.82 10.53
N ASN A 592 -14.98 -17.36 10.05
CA ASN A 592 -16.34 -16.91 10.33
C ASN A 592 -17.00 -17.62 11.53
N ARG A 593 -16.25 -18.45 12.26
CA ARG A 593 -16.77 -19.24 13.39
C ARG A 593 -17.12 -18.36 14.60
N MET A 594 -18.41 -18.17 14.85
CA MET A 594 -18.92 -17.41 15.99
C MET A 594 -18.79 -18.14 17.34
N ASP A 595 -18.43 -19.43 17.34
CA ASP A 595 -18.07 -20.23 18.52
C ASP A 595 -16.54 -20.25 18.82
N SER A 596 -15.73 -19.55 18.00
CA SER A 596 -14.31 -19.36 18.30
C SER A 596 -14.10 -18.50 19.56
N GLU A 597 -13.04 -18.77 20.32
CA GLU A 597 -12.71 -18.04 21.55
C GLU A 597 -12.68 -16.52 21.33
N GLY A 598 -12.04 -16.07 20.25
CA GLY A 598 -12.02 -14.66 19.86
C GLY A 598 -13.38 -14.07 19.45
N ALA A 599 -14.30 -14.86 18.89
CA ALA A 599 -15.66 -14.39 18.62
C ALA A 599 -16.49 -14.23 19.91
N MET A 600 -16.30 -15.13 20.88
CA MET A 600 -16.94 -15.04 22.19
C MET A 600 -16.40 -13.86 23.03
N ASP A 601 -15.10 -13.58 22.95
CA ASP A 601 -14.44 -12.43 23.59
C ASP A 601 -14.91 -11.09 22.98
N ALA A 602 -14.93 -10.97 21.64
CA ALA A 602 -15.37 -9.76 20.95
C ALA A 602 -16.88 -9.48 21.07
N GLY A 603 -17.69 -10.50 21.39
CA GLY A 603 -19.15 -10.38 21.43
C GLY A 603 -19.80 -10.17 20.05
N PRO A 604 -21.08 -9.76 20.00
CA PRO A 604 -21.80 -9.59 18.73
C PRO A 604 -21.27 -8.40 17.91
N PRO A 605 -21.19 -8.52 16.56
CA PRO A 605 -20.67 -7.46 15.71
C PRO A 605 -21.56 -6.21 15.70
N PRO A 606 -20.99 -4.99 15.70
CA PRO A 606 -21.74 -3.73 15.73
C PRO A 606 -22.27 -3.30 14.34
N LEU A 607 -23.03 -4.18 13.68
CA LEU A 607 -23.44 -4.05 12.27
C LEU A 607 -24.21 -2.77 11.95
N GLU A 608 -25.06 -2.28 12.86
CA GLU A 608 -25.86 -1.06 12.62
C GLU A 608 -25.13 0.26 12.97
N PHE A 609 -23.83 0.24 13.34
CA PHE A 609 -23.20 1.37 14.02
C PHE A 609 -23.33 2.73 13.31
N PHE A 610 -23.14 2.81 11.99
CA PHE A 610 -23.44 4.02 11.20
C PHE A 610 -24.82 3.94 10.52
N ARG A 611 -25.26 2.74 10.10
CA ARG A 611 -26.57 2.50 9.45
C ARG A 611 -27.77 3.04 10.26
N LYS A 612 -27.72 2.98 11.60
CA LYS A 612 -28.79 3.42 12.52
C LYS A 612 -29.35 4.82 12.23
N GLU A 613 -28.49 5.79 11.93
CA GLU A 613 -28.88 7.19 11.69
C GLU A 613 -29.55 7.35 10.33
N VAL A 614 -29.08 6.59 9.34
CA VAL A 614 -29.70 6.53 8.01
C VAL A 614 -31.07 5.84 8.07
N LEU A 615 -31.24 4.79 8.89
CA LEU A 615 -32.53 4.13 9.11
C LEU A 615 -33.52 5.00 9.89
N GLN A 616 -33.06 5.78 10.87
CA GLN A 616 -33.89 6.82 11.49
C GLN A 616 -34.31 7.87 10.44
N ARG A 617 -33.36 8.37 9.64
CA ARG A 617 -33.67 9.41 8.65
C ARG A 617 -34.54 8.91 7.49
N LYS A 618 -34.43 7.64 7.08
CA LYS A 618 -35.38 6.99 6.14
C LYS A 618 -36.80 7.02 6.72
N ARG A 619 -37.00 6.72 8.01
CA ARG A 619 -38.31 6.78 8.70
C ARG A 619 -38.85 8.22 8.76
N GLU A 620 -38.05 9.15 9.26
CA GLU A 620 -38.41 10.58 9.33
C GLU A 620 -38.77 11.23 7.98
N LEU A 621 -38.31 10.65 6.86
CA LEU A 621 -38.66 11.13 5.52
C LEU A 621 -39.96 10.49 5.01
N LYS A 622 -40.23 9.22 5.31
CA LYS A 622 -41.51 8.55 5.01
C LYS A 622 -42.68 9.15 5.78
N GLU A 623 -42.48 9.54 7.03
CA GLU A 623 -43.49 10.21 7.87
C GLU A 623 -43.87 11.62 7.39
N LYS A 624 -43.21 12.15 6.35
CA LYS A 624 -43.42 13.49 5.78
C LYS A 624 -43.98 13.47 4.34
N ILE A 625 -44.36 12.29 3.84
CA ILE A 625 -44.89 12.05 2.48
C ILE A 625 -46.33 11.57 2.59
#